data_AF-A0A8T4S6P1-F1
#
_entry.id   AF-A0A8T4S6P1-F1
#
_cell.length_a   1.000
_cell.length_b   1.000
_cell.length_c   1.000
_cell.angle_alpha   90.00
_cell.angle_beta   90.00
_cell.angle_gamma   90.00
#
_symmetry.space_group_name_H-M   'P 1'
#
loop_
_entity.id
_entity.type
_entity.pdbx_description
1 polymer ?
#
loop_
_entity_poly.entity_id
_entity_poly.type
_entity_poly.pdbx_seq_one_letter_code
_entity_poly.pdbx_strand_id
1 'polypeptide(L)'
;MNKAVVFLAVAAVVFIASCSSVKEPAFEDSCAEINRTAERNNCYVELAVSLNITEPCSSIADNDKLVESCYAKVSISAVNRLGCQEIQDDKIRSYCLAKVAGVRAELPICENIDNSDWKDICYYDVAEATNKTEICGNIVWNPLSDKCYDSLARKINYGAGCVFIKDGDMRERCFLAVAISTENADLCNELDIKGSGWTCFQKVAKAKRDAGICGLIGVKSVEDNCRRVVNDYIAETVNST
;
A
#
# COMPACT_ATOMS: atom_id res chain seq x y z
N MET A 1 -25.64 -49.01 -6.66
CA MET A 1 -25.15 -47.89 -7.49
C MET A 1 -26.14 -46.74 -7.41
N ASN A 2 -25.74 -45.64 -6.77
CA ASN A 2 -26.61 -44.53 -6.39
C ASN A 2 -26.97 -43.66 -7.60
N LYS A 3 -28.27 -43.49 -7.86
CA LYS A 3 -28.82 -42.62 -8.92
C LYS A 3 -28.36 -41.16 -8.84
N ALA A 4 -27.87 -40.72 -7.68
CA ALA A 4 -27.31 -39.38 -7.48
C ALA A 4 -25.98 -39.13 -8.20
N VAL A 5 -25.15 -40.16 -8.41
CA VAL A 5 -23.83 -40.01 -9.09
C VAL A 5 -24.01 -39.82 -10.60
N VAL A 6 -25.05 -40.41 -11.19
CA VAL A 6 -25.34 -40.31 -12.63
C VAL A 6 -25.89 -38.92 -13.00
N PHE A 7 -26.69 -38.30 -12.13
CA PHE A 7 -27.21 -36.95 -12.39
C PHE A 7 -26.13 -35.85 -12.37
N LEU A 8 -25.11 -35.99 -11.51
CA LEU A 8 -23.99 -35.05 -11.44
C LEU A 8 -23.08 -35.13 -12.67
N ALA A 9 -22.95 -36.29 -13.30
CA ALA A 9 -22.19 -36.45 -14.54
C ALA A 9 -22.89 -35.84 -15.77
N VAL A 10 -24.23 -35.86 -15.84
CA VAL A 10 -24.97 -35.29 -16.99
C VAL A 10 -25.02 -33.77 -16.96
N ALA A 11 -25.08 -33.15 -15.77
CA ALA A 11 -25.02 -31.69 -15.64
C ALA A 11 -23.66 -31.09 -16.05
N ALA A 12 -22.56 -31.85 -15.87
CA ALA A 12 -21.22 -31.43 -16.26
C ALA A 12 -21.01 -31.38 -17.78
N VAL A 13 -21.75 -32.16 -18.57
CA VAL A 13 -21.59 -32.21 -20.05
C VAL A 13 -22.34 -31.06 -20.74
N VAL A 14 -23.40 -30.51 -20.14
CA VAL A 14 -24.21 -29.44 -20.76
C VAL A 14 -23.54 -28.05 -20.68
N PHE A 15 -22.63 -27.82 -19.72
CA PHE A 15 -21.94 -26.53 -19.59
C PHE A 15 -20.74 -26.34 -20.52
N ILE A 16 -20.25 -27.39 -21.20
CA ILE A 16 -19.04 -27.32 -22.05
C ILE A 16 -19.37 -26.92 -23.51
N ALA A 17 -20.65 -26.95 -23.91
CA ALA A 17 -21.05 -26.70 -25.31
C ALA A 17 -21.37 -25.23 -25.65
N SER A 18 -21.30 -24.31 -24.68
CA SER A 18 -21.77 -22.92 -24.86
C SER A 18 -20.66 -21.87 -24.96
N CYS A 19 -19.38 -22.26 -24.99
CA CYS A 19 -18.28 -21.33 -25.33
C CYS A 19 -18.26 -21.08 -26.85
N SER A 20 -19.35 -20.52 -27.38
CA SER A 20 -19.38 -19.96 -28.72
C SER A 20 -18.48 -18.73 -28.72
N SER A 21 -17.47 -18.73 -29.58
CA SER A 21 -16.50 -17.67 -29.82
C SER A 21 -17.10 -16.28 -29.64
N VAL A 22 -16.83 -15.65 -28.49
CA VAL A 22 -17.08 -14.22 -28.32
C VAL A 22 -16.13 -13.57 -29.31
N LYS A 23 -16.67 -13.14 -30.47
CA LYS A 23 -15.92 -12.29 -31.39
C LYS A 23 -15.57 -11.05 -30.60
N GLU A 24 -14.28 -10.87 -30.32
CA GLU A 24 -13.80 -9.62 -29.75
C GLU A 24 -14.31 -8.48 -30.63
N PRO A 25 -14.84 -7.40 -30.02
CA PRO A 25 -15.31 -6.26 -30.78
C PRO A 25 -14.12 -5.73 -31.58
N ALA A 26 -14.20 -5.84 -32.91
CA ALA A 26 -13.25 -5.21 -33.79
C ALA A 26 -13.36 -3.70 -33.55
N PHE A 27 -12.34 -3.11 -32.95
CA PHE A 27 -12.25 -1.67 -32.78
C PHE A 27 -12.01 -1.03 -34.16
N GLU A 28 -12.73 0.06 -34.46
CA GLU A 28 -12.59 0.82 -35.70
C GLU A 28 -11.38 1.75 -35.61
N ASP A 29 -10.31 1.42 -36.35
CA ASP A 29 -9.02 2.13 -36.32
C ASP A 29 -9.08 3.52 -36.97
N SER A 30 -9.68 4.47 -36.25
CA SER A 30 -9.71 5.89 -36.62
C SER A 30 -8.34 6.57 -36.52
N CYS A 31 -7.40 6.00 -35.75
CA CYS A 31 -6.06 6.57 -35.61
C CYS A 31 -5.22 6.39 -36.88
N ALA A 32 -5.45 5.33 -37.66
CA ALA A 32 -4.75 5.08 -38.91
C ALA A 32 -4.87 6.22 -39.94
N GLU A 33 -5.96 6.99 -39.92
CA GLU A 33 -6.20 8.11 -40.85
C GLU A 33 -5.37 9.37 -40.52
N ILE A 34 -4.70 9.40 -39.36
CA ILE A 34 -3.90 10.55 -38.93
C ILE A 34 -2.54 10.56 -39.65
N ASN A 35 -2.33 11.60 -40.47
CA ASN A 35 -1.13 11.74 -41.30
C ASN A 35 0.17 11.96 -40.51
N ARG A 36 0.10 12.68 -39.38
CA ARG A 36 1.29 13.01 -38.58
C ARG A 36 1.59 11.88 -37.60
N THR A 37 2.76 11.25 -37.74
CA THR A 37 3.18 10.09 -36.91
C THR A 37 3.05 10.34 -35.41
N ALA A 38 3.46 11.51 -34.91
CA ALA A 38 3.35 11.83 -33.48
C ALA A 38 1.89 11.92 -33.00
N GLU A 39 1.01 12.56 -33.78
CA GLU A 39 -0.42 12.67 -33.45
C GLU A 39 -1.11 11.30 -33.53
N ARG A 40 -0.76 10.50 -34.54
CA ARG A 40 -1.26 9.13 -34.70
C ARG A 40 -0.86 8.23 -33.54
N ASN A 41 0.42 8.26 -33.14
CA ASN A 41 0.92 7.48 -32.02
C ASN A 41 0.23 7.88 -30.71
N ASN A 42 0.03 9.18 -30.47
CA ASN A 42 -0.72 9.65 -29.30
C ASN A 42 -2.18 9.19 -29.33
N CYS A 43 -2.84 9.20 -30.50
CA CYS A 43 -4.18 8.66 -30.67
C CYS A 43 -4.26 7.20 -30.22
N TYR A 44 -3.32 6.35 -30.64
CA TYR A 44 -3.28 4.95 -30.20
C TYR A 44 -3.10 4.81 -28.68
N VAL A 45 -2.27 5.64 -28.04
CA VAL A 45 -2.11 5.63 -26.59
C VAL A 45 -3.41 6.00 -25.87
N GLU A 46 -4.06 7.09 -26.30
CA GLU A 46 -5.31 7.56 -25.70
C GLU A 46 -6.43 6.53 -25.86
N LEU A 47 -6.53 5.98 -27.06
CA LEU A 47 -7.47 4.92 -27.38
C LEU A 47 -7.27 3.70 -26.49
N ALA A 48 -6.04 3.17 -26.43
CA ALA A 48 -5.71 1.98 -25.63
C ALA A 48 -6.11 2.18 -24.15
N VAL A 49 -5.85 3.37 -23.61
CA VAL A 49 -6.22 3.74 -22.23
C VAL A 49 -7.73 3.87 -22.07
N SER A 50 -8.42 4.51 -23.02
CA SER A 50 -9.88 4.70 -22.96
C SER A 50 -10.66 3.38 -23.01
N LEU A 51 -10.12 2.41 -23.75
CA LEU A 51 -10.71 1.09 -23.90
C LEU A 51 -10.19 0.07 -22.87
N ASN A 52 -9.11 0.39 -22.15
CA ASN A 52 -8.40 -0.53 -21.25
C ASN A 52 -7.94 -1.82 -21.95
N ILE A 53 -7.51 -1.72 -23.21
CA ILE A 53 -7.03 -2.84 -24.02
C ILE A 53 -5.67 -2.50 -24.63
N THR A 54 -4.80 -3.51 -24.80
CA THR A 54 -3.38 -3.31 -25.13
C THR A 54 -3.09 -3.34 -26.63
N GLU A 55 -4.00 -3.87 -27.43
CA GLU A 55 -3.84 -4.07 -28.87
C GLU A 55 -3.46 -2.77 -29.60
N PRO A 56 -4.07 -1.59 -29.33
CA PRO A 56 -3.68 -0.37 -30.04
C PRO A 56 -2.24 0.07 -29.78
N CYS A 57 -1.62 -0.33 -28.66
CA CYS A 57 -0.22 -0.02 -28.38
C CYS A 57 0.73 -0.65 -29.42
N SER A 58 0.35 -1.79 -30.01
CA SER A 58 1.13 -2.48 -31.04
C SER A 58 1.14 -1.75 -32.38
N SER A 59 0.20 -0.83 -32.60
CA SER A 59 0.08 -0.02 -33.82
C SER A 59 0.93 1.27 -33.80
N ILE A 60 1.62 1.56 -32.70
CA ILE A 60 2.51 2.72 -32.55
C ILE A 60 3.78 2.47 -33.37
N ALA A 61 4.09 3.37 -34.32
CA ALA A 61 5.23 3.23 -35.21
C ALA A 61 6.46 4.03 -34.74
N ASP A 62 7.65 3.50 -35.04
CA ASP A 62 8.95 4.17 -34.93
C ASP A 62 9.31 4.72 -33.54
N ASN A 63 8.78 4.14 -32.46
CA ASN A 63 9.07 4.57 -31.09
C ASN A 63 8.84 3.48 -30.02
N ASP A 64 9.81 2.59 -29.84
CA ASP A 64 9.74 1.47 -28.88
C ASP A 64 9.44 1.94 -27.45
N LYS A 65 10.03 3.06 -27.01
CA LYS A 65 9.79 3.60 -25.66
C LYS A 65 8.34 4.06 -25.48
N LEU A 66 7.72 4.59 -26.53
CA LEU A 66 6.32 5.00 -26.50
C LEU A 66 5.38 3.78 -26.50
N VAL A 67 5.73 2.72 -27.25
CA VAL A 67 5.03 1.43 -27.23
C VAL A 67 5.02 0.85 -25.80
N GLU A 68 6.19 0.76 -25.17
CA GLU A 68 6.33 0.24 -23.80
C GLU A 68 5.60 1.11 -22.77
N SER A 69 5.68 2.43 -22.92
CA SER A 69 4.94 3.37 -22.07
C SER A 69 3.42 3.22 -22.24
N CYS A 70 2.94 2.94 -23.47
CA CYS A 70 1.54 2.64 -23.74
C CYS A 70 1.09 1.39 -22.99
N TYR A 71 1.81 0.28 -23.16
CA TYR A 71 1.52 -0.98 -22.46
C TYR A 71 1.50 -0.78 -20.95
N ALA A 72 2.47 -0.04 -20.39
CA ALA A 72 2.51 0.24 -18.96
C ALA A 72 1.27 1.03 -18.48
N LYS A 73 0.91 2.11 -19.20
CA LYS A 73 -0.21 2.97 -18.84
C LYS A 73 -1.55 2.24 -18.88
N VAL A 74 -1.79 1.46 -19.92
CA VAL A 74 -3.00 0.65 -20.08
C VAL A 74 -3.07 -0.43 -19.01
N SER A 75 -1.98 -1.15 -18.76
CA SER A 75 -1.91 -2.22 -17.76
C SER A 75 -2.20 -1.71 -16.35
N ILE A 76 -1.69 -0.53 -15.99
CA ILE A 76 -1.96 0.12 -14.70
C ILE A 76 -3.43 0.55 -14.62
N SER A 77 -3.98 1.19 -15.66
CA SER A 77 -5.37 1.65 -15.71
C SER A 77 -6.38 0.50 -15.63
N ALA A 78 -6.11 -0.56 -16.38
CA ALA A 78 -6.93 -1.77 -16.45
C ALA A 78 -6.69 -2.73 -15.27
N VAL A 79 -5.67 -2.45 -14.43
CA VAL A 79 -5.25 -3.31 -13.33
C VAL A 79 -4.93 -4.74 -13.82
N ASN A 80 -4.35 -4.82 -15.02
CA ASN A 80 -4.04 -6.06 -15.73
C ASN A 80 -2.53 -6.18 -15.97
N ARG A 81 -1.91 -7.22 -15.40
CA ARG A 81 -0.45 -7.44 -15.51
C ARG A 81 -0.01 -7.95 -16.88
N LEU A 82 -0.91 -8.45 -17.72
CA LEU A 82 -0.53 -9.09 -19.00
C LEU A 82 0.19 -8.11 -19.92
N GLY A 83 -0.31 -6.87 -20.04
CA GLY A 83 0.37 -5.86 -20.85
C GLY A 83 1.74 -5.47 -20.31
N CYS A 84 2.01 -5.62 -18.99
CA CYS A 84 3.35 -5.42 -18.46
C CYS A 84 4.36 -6.45 -19.01
N GLN A 85 3.91 -7.64 -19.42
CA GLN A 85 4.78 -8.70 -19.93
C GLN A 85 5.29 -8.43 -21.35
N GLU A 86 4.60 -7.57 -22.09
CA GLU A 86 5.01 -7.15 -23.44
C GLU A 86 6.18 -6.14 -23.42
N ILE A 87 6.51 -5.60 -22.26
CA ILE A 87 7.55 -4.56 -22.09
C ILE A 87 8.94 -5.21 -22.01
N GLN A 88 9.84 -4.79 -22.90
CA GLN A 88 11.20 -5.32 -22.98
C GLN A 88 12.13 -4.64 -21.99
N ASP A 89 12.03 -3.32 -21.81
CA ASP A 89 12.82 -2.59 -20.83
C ASP A 89 12.45 -3.02 -19.39
N ASP A 90 13.41 -3.66 -18.72
CA ASP A 90 13.22 -4.22 -17.37
C ASP A 90 12.78 -3.16 -16.35
N LYS A 91 13.20 -1.91 -16.49
CA LYS A 91 12.84 -0.83 -15.55
C LYS A 91 11.40 -0.38 -15.77
N ILE A 92 10.95 -0.24 -17.01
CA ILE A 92 9.55 0.10 -17.33
C ILE A 92 8.63 -1.08 -16.97
N ARG A 93 9.04 -2.32 -17.25
CA ARG A 93 8.31 -3.53 -16.85
C ARG A 93 8.15 -3.62 -15.33
N SER A 94 9.25 -3.42 -14.59
CA SER A 94 9.26 -3.43 -13.13
C SER A 94 8.34 -2.37 -12.54
N TYR A 95 8.36 -1.15 -13.09
CA TYR A 95 7.43 -0.08 -12.72
C TYR A 95 5.97 -0.48 -12.92
N CYS A 96 5.64 -1.02 -14.11
CA CYS A 96 4.30 -1.46 -14.45
C CYS A 96 3.78 -2.51 -13.47
N LEU A 97 4.59 -3.56 -13.23
CA LEU A 97 4.26 -4.64 -12.31
C LEU A 97 4.07 -4.14 -10.88
N ALA A 98 4.94 -3.25 -10.37
CA ALA A 98 4.82 -2.67 -9.04
C ALA A 98 3.49 -1.93 -8.86
N LYS A 99 3.09 -1.13 -9.85
CA LYS A 99 1.84 -0.35 -9.79
C LYS A 99 0.60 -1.23 -9.90
N VAL A 100 0.60 -2.24 -10.77
CA VAL A 100 -0.49 -3.22 -10.82
C VAL A 100 -0.60 -3.98 -9.49
N ALA A 101 0.52 -4.42 -8.91
CA ALA A 101 0.53 -5.13 -7.63
C ALA A 101 -0.05 -4.31 -6.49
N GLY A 102 0.34 -3.03 -6.37
CA GLY A 102 -0.15 -2.13 -5.34
C GLY A 102 -1.67 -1.93 -5.40
N VAL A 103 -2.22 -1.75 -6.62
CA VAL A 103 -3.68 -1.60 -6.81
C VAL A 103 -4.43 -2.91 -6.54
N ARG A 104 -3.86 -4.06 -6.94
CA ARG A 104 -4.47 -5.38 -6.70
C ARG A 104 -4.27 -5.91 -5.29
N ALA A 105 -3.35 -5.33 -4.53
CA ALA A 105 -2.88 -5.89 -3.26
C ALA A 105 -2.35 -7.33 -3.39
N GLU A 106 -1.74 -7.69 -4.53
CA GLU A 106 -1.27 -9.05 -4.83
C GLU A 106 0.25 -9.18 -4.68
N LEU A 107 0.68 -9.68 -3.52
CA LEU A 107 2.10 -9.91 -3.20
C LEU A 107 2.87 -10.74 -4.25
N PRO A 108 2.33 -11.83 -4.84
CA PRO A 108 3.08 -12.62 -5.81
C PRO A 108 3.51 -11.86 -7.07
N ILE A 109 2.89 -10.70 -7.37
CA ILE A 109 3.32 -9.86 -8.50
C ILE A 109 4.69 -9.22 -8.18
N CYS A 110 4.94 -8.80 -6.94
CA CYS A 110 6.21 -8.22 -6.52
C CYS A 110 7.39 -9.18 -6.69
N GLU A 111 7.15 -10.49 -6.61
CA GLU A 111 8.21 -11.49 -6.81
C GLU A 111 8.73 -11.55 -8.25
N ASN A 112 7.96 -11.07 -9.22
CA ASN A 112 8.34 -11.05 -10.64
C ASN A 112 8.99 -9.73 -11.07
N ILE A 113 9.43 -8.90 -10.11
CA ILE A 113 10.07 -7.61 -10.37
C ILE A 113 11.60 -7.78 -10.25
N ASP A 114 12.30 -7.53 -11.36
CA ASP A 114 13.76 -7.69 -11.43
C ASP A 114 14.51 -6.50 -10.80
N ASN A 115 13.98 -5.29 -10.95
CA ASN A 115 14.59 -4.10 -10.40
C ASN A 115 14.31 -3.97 -8.88
N SER A 116 15.37 -3.95 -8.07
CA SER A 116 15.28 -3.91 -6.61
C SER A 116 14.50 -2.71 -6.07
N ASP A 117 14.68 -1.51 -6.65
CA ASP A 117 14.02 -0.30 -6.16
C ASP A 117 12.50 -0.39 -6.37
N TRP A 118 12.09 -0.85 -7.56
CA TRP A 118 10.67 -1.09 -7.85
C TRP A 118 10.09 -2.25 -7.05
N LYS A 119 10.88 -3.27 -6.75
CA LYS A 119 10.46 -4.40 -5.91
C LYS A 119 10.18 -3.95 -4.48
N ASP A 120 11.06 -3.14 -3.89
CA ASP A 120 10.85 -2.53 -2.58
C ASP A 120 9.61 -1.62 -2.55
N ILE A 121 9.41 -0.80 -3.59
CA ILE A 121 8.20 0.03 -3.73
C ILE A 121 6.95 -0.85 -3.85
N CYS A 122 7.02 -1.97 -4.56
CA CYS A 122 5.91 -2.91 -4.69
C CYS A 122 5.50 -3.48 -3.33
N TYR A 123 6.46 -3.95 -2.52
CA TYR A 123 6.17 -4.45 -1.18
C TYR A 123 5.57 -3.36 -0.29
N TYR A 124 6.09 -2.13 -0.35
CA TYR A 124 5.52 -0.99 0.38
C TYR A 124 4.05 -0.74 -0.03
N ASP A 125 3.76 -0.60 -1.33
CA ASP A 125 2.42 -0.30 -1.84
C ASP A 125 1.43 -1.43 -1.47
N VAL A 126 1.84 -2.70 -1.57
CA VAL A 126 1.01 -3.86 -1.18
C VAL A 126 0.80 -3.91 0.34
N ALA A 127 1.81 -3.60 1.15
CA ALA A 127 1.70 -3.54 2.60
C ALA A 127 0.68 -2.46 3.03
N GLU A 128 0.72 -1.26 2.42
CA GLU A 128 -0.23 -0.19 2.70
C GLU A 128 -1.67 -0.52 2.28
N ALA A 129 -1.82 -1.18 1.13
CA ALA A 129 -3.13 -1.59 0.61
C ALA A 129 -3.77 -2.72 1.45
N THR A 130 -2.95 -3.62 2.00
CA THR A 130 -3.43 -4.78 2.80
C THR A 130 -3.39 -4.56 4.31
N ASN A 131 -2.74 -3.48 4.77
CA ASN A 131 -2.43 -3.22 6.17
C ASN A 131 -1.64 -4.36 6.87
N LYS A 132 -0.77 -5.04 6.12
CA LYS A 132 0.03 -6.17 6.61
C LYS A 132 1.49 -5.75 6.86
N THR A 133 1.84 -5.57 8.13
CA THR A 133 3.18 -5.11 8.53
C THR A 133 4.27 -6.12 8.24
N GLU A 134 3.94 -7.42 8.19
CA GLU A 134 4.90 -8.48 7.86
C GLU A 134 5.48 -8.33 6.45
N ILE A 135 4.78 -7.65 5.53
CA ILE A 135 5.27 -7.40 4.16
C ILE A 135 6.41 -6.37 4.16
N CYS A 136 6.42 -5.41 5.09
CA CYS A 136 7.51 -4.43 5.21
C CYS A 136 8.88 -5.10 5.45
N GLY A 137 8.89 -6.31 6.03
CA GLY A 137 10.11 -7.09 6.24
C GLY A 137 10.78 -7.58 4.96
N ASN A 138 10.09 -7.54 3.81
CA ASN A 138 10.65 -7.88 2.50
C ASN A 138 11.36 -6.69 1.83
N ILE A 139 11.26 -5.48 2.38
CA ILE A 139 11.89 -4.27 1.83
C ILE A 139 13.38 -4.25 2.23
N VAL A 140 14.27 -4.19 1.25
CA VAL A 140 15.73 -4.20 1.47
C VAL A 140 16.24 -2.82 1.85
N TRP A 141 15.72 -1.76 1.21
CA TRP A 141 16.15 -0.39 1.47
C TRP A 141 15.62 0.12 2.82
N ASN A 142 16.50 0.17 3.83
CA ASN A 142 16.16 0.50 5.22
C ASN A 142 15.25 1.74 5.40
N PRO A 143 15.51 2.91 4.77
CA PRO A 143 14.64 4.08 4.95
C PRO A 143 13.19 3.85 4.49
N LEU A 144 12.98 3.02 3.44
CA LEU A 144 11.64 2.69 2.97
C LEU A 144 10.97 1.62 3.85
N SER A 145 11.74 0.64 4.35
CA SER A 145 11.26 -0.31 5.36
C SER A 145 10.80 0.41 6.63
N ASP A 146 11.61 1.32 7.17
CA ASP A 146 11.29 2.12 8.35
C ASP A 146 10.02 2.93 8.14
N LYS A 147 9.90 3.60 6.97
CA LYS A 147 8.68 4.32 6.59
C LYS A 147 7.45 3.41 6.47
N CYS A 148 7.60 2.21 5.95
CA CYS A 148 6.53 1.20 5.86
C CYS A 148 5.99 0.86 7.24
N TYR A 149 6.89 0.51 8.17
CA TYR A 149 6.52 0.18 9.55
C TYR A 149 5.91 1.37 10.29
N ASP A 150 6.46 2.58 10.18
CA ASP A 150 5.88 3.80 10.80
C ASP A 150 4.46 4.08 10.29
N SER A 151 4.28 4.08 8.96
CA SER A 151 2.97 4.36 8.35
C SER A 151 1.92 3.37 8.83
N LEU A 152 2.22 2.06 8.74
CA LEU A 152 1.28 1.03 9.13
C LEU A 152 1.03 0.99 10.63
N ALA A 153 2.08 1.01 11.47
CA ALA A 153 1.92 0.99 12.92
C ALA A 153 1.00 2.10 13.41
N ARG A 154 1.11 3.31 12.84
CA ARG A 154 0.24 4.44 13.15
C ARG A 154 -1.16 4.29 12.54
N LYS A 155 -1.29 3.78 11.32
CA LYS A 155 -2.57 3.61 10.62
C LYS A 155 -3.46 2.56 11.30
N ILE A 156 -2.89 1.46 11.76
CA ILE A 156 -3.61 0.36 12.41
C ILE A 156 -3.39 0.26 13.92
N ASN A 157 -2.79 1.28 14.53
CA ASN A 157 -2.55 1.34 15.98
C ASN A 157 -1.76 0.13 16.53
N TYR A 158 -0.79 -0.37 15.75
CA TYR A 158 -0.02 -1.58 16.05
C TYR A 158 1.39 -1.25 16.54
N GLY A 159 1.54 -1.07 17.85
CA GLY A 159 2.79 -0.63 18.47
C GLY A 159 3.98 -1.56 18.26
N ALA A 160 3.73 -2.88 18.16
CA ALA A 160 4.80 -3.85 17.90
C ALA A 160 5.46 -3.68 16.52
N GLY A 161 4.80 -3.00 15.57
CA GLY A 161 5.41 -2.62 14.30
C GLY A 161 6.57 -1.63 14.46
N CYS A 162 6.49 -0.72 15.46
CA CYS A 162 7.52 0.29 15.68
C CYS A 162 8.88 -0.32 16.07
N VAL A 163 8.90 -1.52 16.67
CA VAL A 163 10.14 -2.22 17.06
C VAL A 163 11.06 -2.48 15.87
N PHE A 164 10.50 -2.66 14.67
CA PHE A 164 11.25 -2.97 13.45
C PHE A 164 11.89 -1.75 12.78
N ILE A 165 11.60 -0.54 13.26
CA ILE A 165 12.18 0.71 12.74
C ILE A 165 13.62 0.85 13.24
N LYS A 166 14.57 1.00 12.31
CA LYS A 166 16.01 1.10 12.59
C LYS A 166 16.42 2.52 12.98
N ASP A 167 15.84 3.52 12.35
CA ASP A 167 16.02 4.92 12.72
C ASP A 167 15.42 5.21 14.10
N GLY A 168 16.28 5.56 15.08
CA GLY A 168 15.87 5.74 16.48
C GLY A 168 14.82 6.84 16.66
N ASP A 169 14.98 7.97 15.98
CA ASP A 169 14.07 9.12 16.09
C ASP A 169 12.70 8.80 15.47
N MET A 170 12.66 8.11 14.32
CA MET A 170 11.43 7.63 13.71
C MET A 170 10.75 6.59 14.60
N ARG A 171 11.51 5.67 15.19
CA ARG A 171 10.98 4.66 16.12
C ARG A 171 10.32 5.29 17.33
N GLU A 172 10.97 6.26 17.96
CA GLU A 172 10.41 6.98 19.12
C GLU A 172 9.11 7.70 18.75
N ARG A 173 9.08 8.39 17.60
CA ARG A 173 7.88 9.06 17.10
C ARG A 173 6.74 8.09 16.82
N CYS A 174 7.05 6.91 16.26
CA CYS A 174 6.09 5.85 16.01
C CYS A 174 5.45 5.39 17.33
N PHE A 175 6.25 4.98 18.32
CA PHE A 175 5.74 4.54 19.63
C PHE A 175 4.92 5.62 20.31
N LEU A 176 5.39 6.87 20.32
CA LEU A 176 4.65 7.99 20.90
C LEU A 176 3.28 8.18 20.24
N ALA A 177 3.21 8.13 18.90
CA ALA A 177 1.97 8.30 18.17
C ALA A 177 0.98 7.16 18.45
N VAL A 178 1.47 5.91 18.49
CA VAL A 178 0.62 4.75 18.79
C VAL A 178 0.16 4.77 20.25
N ALA A 179 1.04 5.10 21.20
CA ALA A 179 0.71 5.21 22.63
C ALA A 179 -0.43 6.21 22.89
N ILE A 180 -0.37 7.38 22.24
CA ILE A 180 -1.40 8.42 22.40
C ILE A 180 -2.73 7.99 21.77
N SER A 181 -2.69 7.47 20.54
CA SER A 181 -3.91 7.07 19.81
C SER A 181 -4.63 5.87 20.41
N THR A 182 -3.89 4.97 21.06
CA THR A 182 -4.44 3.79 21.75
C THR A 182 -4.66 4.01 23.25
N GLU A 183 -4.26 5.16 23.77
CA GLU A 183 -4.20 5.45 25.21
C GLU A 183 -3.41 4.39 26.02
N ASN A 184 -2.47 3.71 25.36
CA ASN A 184 -1.66 2.65 25.95
C ASN A 184 -0.35 3.20 26.51
N ALA A 185 -0.31 3.41 27.83
CA ALA A 185 0.87 3.91 28.52
C ALA A 185 2.05 2.92 28.53
N ASP A 186 1.83 1.62 28.32
CA ASP A 186 2.90 0.63 28.35
C ASP A 186 3.89 0.84 27.18
N LEU A 187 3.40 1.34 26.04
CA LEU A 187 4.22 1.70 24.89
C LEU A 187 5.20 2.85 25.18
N CYS A 188 4.96 3.66 26.21
CA CYS A 188 5.91 4.69 26.62
C CYS A 188 7.19 4.12 27.25
N ASN A 189 7.19 2.85 27.67
CA ASN A 189 8.38 2.16 28.19
C ASN A 189 9.38 1.76 27.08
N GLU A 190 8.94 1.75 25.82
CA GLU A 190 9.79 1.43 24.66
C GLU A 190 10.64 2.63 24.20
N LEU A 191 10.52 3.79 24.86
CA LEU A 191 11.25 5.01 24.56
C LEU A 191 12.55 5.07 25.38
N ASP A 192 13.70 5.09 24.70
CA ASP A 192 15.04 5.00 25.30
C ASP A 192 15.46 6.33 25.97
N ILE A 193 15.03 7.47 25.39
CA ILE A 193 15.35 8.77 25.95
C ILE A 193 14.42 9.07 27.13
N LYS A 194 15.03 9.21 28.32
CA LYS A 194 14.35 9.58 29.58
C LYS A 194 13.37 10.76 29.42
N GLY A 195 13.70 11.74 28.56
CA GLY A 195 12.82 12.87 28.24
C GLY A 195 11.60 12.53 27.36
N SER A 196 11.79 11.70 26.32
CA SER A 196 10.71 11.25 25.42
C SER A 196 9.69 10.41 26.17
N GLY A 197 10.13 9.51 27.05
CA GLY A 197 9.28 8.69 27.90
C GLY A 197 8.35 9.51 28.80
N TRP A 198 8.87 10.51 29.52
CA TRP A 198 8.04 11.36 30.39
C TRP A 198 7.00 12.17 29.62
N THR A 199 7.40 12.69 28.46
CA THR A 199 6.49 13.42 27.57
C THR A 199 5.39 12.49 27.03
N CYS A 200 5.72 11.23 26.75
CA CYS A 200 4.77 10.20 26.37
C CYS A 200 3.73 9.96 27.46
N PHE A 201 4.15 9.63 28.69
CA PHE A 201 3.22 9.39 29.81
C PHE A 201 2.28 10.57 30.06
N GLN A 202 2.80 11.81 30.03
CA GLN A 202 1.97 12.99 30.19
C GLN A 202 0.92 13.12 29.07
N LYS A 203 1.30 12.88 27.81
CA LYS A 203 0.36 12.96 26.68
C LYS A 203 -0.70 11.86 26.72
N VAL A 204 -0.32 10.63 27.07
CA VAL A 204 -1.28 9.52 27.26
C VAL A 204 -2.20 9.80 28.44
N ALA A 205 -1.68 10.30 29.56
CA ALA A 205 -2.46 10.71 30.73
C ALA A 205 -3.51 11.79 30.39
N LYS A 206 -3.14 12.78 29.56
CA LYS A 206 -4.09 13.79 29.07
C LYS A 206 -5.16 13.19 28.17
N ALA A 207 -4.78 12.35 27.21
CA ALA A 207 -5.72 11.71 26.28
C ALA A 207 -6.79 10.91 27.04
N LYS A 208 -6.34 10.07 28.00
CA LYS A 208 -7.21 9.24 28.85
C LYS A 208 -7.92 10.01 29.97
N ARG A 209 -7.53 11.26 30.24
CA ARG A 209 -7.93 12.05 31.43
C ARG A 209 -7.66 11.32 32.75
N ASP A 210 -6.51 10.67 32.83
CA ASP A 210 -6.10 9.84 33.96
C ASP A 210 -4.71 10.27 34.46
N ALA A 211 -4.71 11.13 35.49
CA ALA A 211 -3.48 11.58 36.16
C ALA A 211 -2.74 10.43 36.89
N GLY A 212 -3.39 9.27 37.10
CA GLY A 212 -2.77 8.07 37.64
C GLY A 212 -1.61 7.58 36.79
N ILE A 213 -1.69 7.72 35.46
CA ILE A 213 -0.62 7.35 34.51
C ILE A 213 0.69 8.08 34.81
N CYS A 214 0.65 9.32 35.31
CA CYS A 214 1.87 10.04 35.69
C CYS A 214 2.68 9.30 36.77
N GLY A 215 2.05 8.45 37.58
CA GLY A 215 2.72 7.62 38.60
C GLY A 215 3.67 6.57 38.02
N LEU A 216 3.62 6.31 36.72
CA LEU A 216 4.58 5.46 36.01
C LEU A 216 5.93 6.17 35.78
N ILE A 217 5.99 7.49 36.00
CA ILE A 217 7.23 8.26 35.90
C ILE A 217 8.06 8.04 37.17
N GLY A 218 9.21 7.36 37.04
CA GLY A 218 10.08 7.03 38.19
C GLY A 218 10.82 8.20 38.84
N VAL A 219 10.65 9.45 38.34
CA VAL A 219 11.28 10.65 38.91
C VAL A 219 10.22 11.54 39.53
N LYS A 220 10.23 11.65 40.86
CA LYS A 220 9.16 12.29 41.64
C LYS A 220 8.82 13.72 41.21
N SER A 221 9.83 14.54 40.96
CA SER A 221 9.63 15.93 40.50
C SER A 221 8.95 16.02 39.13
N VAL A 222 9.22 15.07 38.23
CA VAL A 222 8.62 15.00 36.90
C VAL A 222 7.20 14.44 36.98
N GLU A 223 6.98 13.40 37.81
CA GLU A 223 5.65 12.88 38.14
C GLU A 223 4.73 14.00 38.66
N ASP A 224 5.17 14.75 39.66
CA ASP A 224 4.35 15.79 40.29
C ASP A 224 3.98 16.89 39.28
N ASN A 225 4.94 17.29 38.43
CA ASN A 225 4.67 18.22 37.33
C ASN A 225 3.70 17.63 36.29
N CYS A 226 3.84 16.36 35.93
CA CYS A 226 2.89 15.66 35.05
C CYS A 226 1.47 15.70 35.64
N ARG A 227 1.31 15.32 36.91
CA ARG A 227 0.01 15.29 37.60
C ARG A 227 -0.65 16.65 37.62
N ARG A 228 0.11 17.71 37.97
CA ARG A 228 -0.40 19.08 37.95
C ARG A 228 -0.93 19.45 36.56
N VAL A 229 -0.11 19.27 35.53
CA VAL A 229 -0.47 19.63 34.15
C VAL A 229 -1.67 18.82 33.61
N VAL A 230 -1.81 17.55 34.00
CA VAL A 230 -2.97 16.72 33.60
C VAL A 230 -4.23 17.15 34.35
N ASN A 231 -4.15 17.40 35.65
CA ASN A 231 -5.29 17.87 36.44
C ASN A 231 -5.79 19.24 35.99
N ASP A 232 -4.88 20.17 35.68
CA ASP A 232 -5.21 21.48 35.12
C ASP A 232 -6.01 21.31 33.80
N TYR A 233 -5.54 20.45 32.89
CA TYR A 233 -6.23 20.12 31.64
C TYR A 233 -7.62 19.50 31.86
N ILE A 234 -7.75 18.57 32.82
CA ILE A 234 -9.04 17.96 33.16
C ILE A 234 -10.02 19.03 33.65
N ALA A 235 -9.59 19.93 34.54
CA ALA A 235 -10.42 21.00 35.07
C ALA A 235 -10.89 21.97 33.96
N GLU A 236 -10.00 22.35 33.04
CA GLU A 236 -10.33 23.22 31.89
C GLU A 236 -11.39 22.57 30.98
N THR A 237 -11.25 21.27 30.68
CA THR A 237 -12.20 20.58 29.80
C THR A 237 -13.59 20.40 30.42
N VAL A 238 -13.69 20.23 31.74
CA VAL A 238 -14.98 20.13 32.46
C VAL A 238 -15.72 21.47 32.48
N ASN A 239 -15.01 22.59 32.60
CA ASN A 239 -15.63 23.91 32.63
C ASN A 239 -16.08 24.40 31.22
N SER A 240 -15.66 23.70 30.16
CA SER A 240 -15.96 24.06 28.76
C SER A 240 -17.20 23.38 28.17
N THR A 241 -17.81 22.44 28.91
CA THR A 241 -18.99 21.66 28.52
C THR A 241 -20.22 22.06 29.31
#